data_AF-A0A359B4F3-F1
#
_entry.id   AF-A0A359B4F3-F1
#
_cell.length_a   1.000
_cell.length_b   1.000
_cell.length_c   1.000
_cell.angle_alpha   90.00
_cell.angle_beta   90.00
_cell.angle_gamma   90.00
#
_symmetry.space_group_name_H-M   'P 1'
#
loop_
_entity.id
_entity.type
_entity.pdbx_description
1 polymer ?
#
loop_
_entity_poly.entity_id
_entity_poly.type
_entity_poly.pdbx_seq_one_letter_code
_entity_poly.pdbx_strand_id
1 'polypeptide(L)'
;MQVNAASFLLPLTIITLAFACGYALSCARSTSLKKLTPNVRPNVKTDFNTHINKPDISPEAYIDPQSSLIGNVQICRQVYVGPFASIRGDEGQPIRVEDGCNIQDGVVLHALETERDGRIVDRNLYEVNGIKHAVYIGKNVSLAHQCQVHGPAVVDENTFVGMQSFIFRSKVGKNVVIEPGALIIGVTVGDGRYVPAGKVITTPEEADKLHLITGACVIGDINTGVLHVNKQLASGYLHSRESTRL
;
A
#
# COMPACT_ATOMS: atom_id res chain seq x y z
N MET A 1 -63.21 -22.29 -40.39
CA MET A 1 -62.44 -21.04 -40.22
C MET A 1 -61.29 -21.37 -39.28
N GLN A 2 -60.07 -21.54 -39.79
CA GLN A 2 -58.98 -20.53 -39.76
C GLN A 2 -58.50 -20.25 -38.31
N VAL A 3 -57.24 -20.32 -37.88
CA VAL A 3 -55.92 -20.73 -38.41
C VAL A 3 -55.06 -21.04 -37.15
N ASN A 4 -54.11 -21.98 -37.26
CA ASN A 4 -52.98 -22.16 -36.33
C ASN A 4 -52.05 -20.93 -36.28
N ALA A 5 -51.45 -20.64 -35.13
CA ALA A 5 -50.04 -20.20 -35.04
C ALA A 5 -49.52 -20.34 -33.60
N ALA A 6 -48.65 -21.33 -33.41
CA ALA A 6 -47.72 -21.38 -32.28
C ALA A 6 -46.64 -20.31 -32.46
N SER A 7 -46.25 -19.62 -31.39
CA SER A 7 -45.03 -18.81 -31.36
C SER A 7 -44.54 -18.59 -29.93
N PHE A 8 -43.43 -19.26 -29.61
CA PHE A 8 -42.27 -18.82 -28.83
C PHE A 8 -42.50 -17.90 -27.61
N LEU A 9 -42.31 -18.46 -26.41
CA LEU A 9 -41.85 -17.73 -25.23
C LEU A 9 -40.45 -18.23 -24.86
N LEU A 10 -39.45 -17.42 -25.20
CA LEU A 10 -38.05 -17.57 -24.78
C LEU A 10 -37.85 -17.05 -23.34
N PRO A 11 -36.83 -17.53 -22.61
CA PRO A 11 -36.68 -17.31 -21.17
C PRO A 11 -36.18 -15.90 -20.83
N LEU A 12 -36.64 -15.39 -19.68
CA LEU A 12 -36.18 -14.14 -19.07
C LEU A 12 -34.66 -14.13 -18.96
N THR A 13 -34.03 -13.27 -19.74
CA THR A 13 -32.60 -13.01 -19.70
C THR A 13 -32.29 -12.08 -18.53
N ILE A 14 -31.26 -12.46 -17.78
CA ILE A 14 -30.65 -11.74 -16.66
C ILE A 14 -30.24 -10.34 -17.14
N ILE A 15 -30.89 -9.29 -16.63
CA ILE A 15 -30.40 -7.92 -16.75
C ILE A 15 -29.36 -7.71 -15.65
N THR A 16 -28.09 -7.95 -15.97
CA THR A 16 -26.97 -7.52 -15.15
C THR A 16 -26.85 -6.00 -15.32
N LEU A 17 -27.41 -5.24 -14.38
CA LEU A 17 -27.21 -3.79 -14.32
C LEU A 17 -25.74 -3.54 -13.93
N ALA A 18 -24.91 -3.23 -14.92
CA ALA A 18 -23.56 -2.74 -14.73
C ALA A 18 -23.63 -1.35 -14.07
N PHE A 19 -23.56 -1.30 -12.73
CA PHE A 19 -23.21 -0.09 -12.01
C PHE A 19 -21.72 0.20 -12.25
N ALA A 20 -21.44 0.94 -13.31
CA ALA A 20 -20.18 1.62 -13.50
C ALA A 20 -20.05 2.75 -12.47
N CYS A 21 -19.54 2.44 -11.27
CA CYS A 21 -19.18 3.44 -10.27
C CYS A 21 -17.70 3.86 -10.44
N GLY A 22 -17.47 4.78 -11.37
CA GLY A 22 -16.81 6.07 -11.11
C GLY A 22 -15.43 6.23 -10.44
N TYR A 23 -14.66 5.19 -10.10
CA TYR A 23 -13.33 5.40 -9.46
C TYR A 23 -12.17 4.55 -10.01
N ALA A 24 -12.28 4.08 -11.25
CA ALA A 24 -11.22 3.35 -11.94
C ALA A 24 -10.65 4.13 -13.13
N LEU A 25 -10.15 5.35 -12.92
CA LEU A 25 -9.38 6.07 -13.94
C LEU A 25 -8.22 6.85 -13.31
N SER A 26 -7.09 6.17 -13.11
CA SER A 26 -5.78 6.84 -13.10
C SER A 26 -4.58 5.89 -13.25
N CYS A 27 -4.73 4.56 -13.10
CA CYS A 27 -3.57 3.65 -13.17
C CYS A 27 -3.52 2.73 -14.41
N ALA A 28 -4.38 2.93 -15.42
CA ALA A 28 -4.44 2.04 -16.58
C ALA A 28 -3.83 2.66 -17.84
N ARG A 29 -2.61 2.20 -18.17
CA ARG A 29 -2.01 1.92 -19.51
C ARG A 29 -0.60 2.46 -19.64
N SER A 30 0.38 1.58 -19.40
CA SER A 30 1.65 1.60 -20.12
C SER A 30 2.11 0.17 -20.39
N THR A 31 1.75 -0.34 -21.57
CA THR A 31 2.29 -1.60 -22.12
C THR A 31 3.62 -1.30 -22.80
N SER A 32 4.66 -1.14 -21.99
CA SER A 32 6.02 -1.43 -22.42
C SER A 32 6.62 -2.34 -21.37
N LEU A 33 6.74 -3.63 -21.68
CA LEU A 33 7.41 -4.61 -20.83
C LEU A 33 8.91 -4.24 -20.73
N LYS A 34 9.23 -3.23 -19.90
CA LYS A 34 10.59 -3.04 -19.38
C LYS A 34 10.90 -4.37 -18.69
N LYS A 35 11.93 -5.07 -19.18
CA LYS A 35 12.42 -6.34 -18.62
C LYS A 35 12.56 -6.14 -17.11
N LEU A 36 11.77 -6.89 -16.33
CA LEU A 36 11.78 -6.78 -14.87
C LEU A 36 13.21 -6.98 -14.38
N THR A 37 13.68 -6.07 -13.54
CA THR A 37 14.99 -6.20 -12.92
C THR A 37 14.97 -7.42 -11.98
N PRO A 38 16.11 -8.12 -11.76
CA PRO A 38 16.14 -9.36 -10.97
C PRO A 38 15.56 -9.24 -9.56
N ASN A 39 15.50 -8.01 -9.04
CA ASN A 39 15.01 -7.69 -7.72
C ASN A 39 13.47 -7.46 -7.66
N VAL A 40 12.78 -7.47 -8.79
CA VAL A 40 11.31 -7.46 -8.89
C VAL A 40 10.82 -8.82 -9.39
N ARG A 41 10.11 -9.57 -8.55
CA ARG A 41 9.83 -10.99 -8.80
C ARG A 41 8.36 -11.34 -8.56
N PRO A 42 7.80 -12.35 -9.27
CA PRO A 42 6.51 -12.92 -8.87
C PRO A 42 6.60 -13.60 -7.50
N ASN A 43 5.47 -13.76 -6.83
CA ASN A 43 5.36 -14.69 -5.70
C ASN A 43 5.27 -16.14 -6.22
N VAL A 44 5.12 -17.10 -5.30
CA VAL A 44 5.10 -18.54 -5.60
C VAL A 44 3.75 -19.14 -5.24
N LYS A 45 3.34 -20.20 -5.94
CA LYS A 45 2.12 -20.92 -5.62
C LYS A 45 2.28 -21.69 -4.30
N THR A 46 1.33 -21.53 -3.39
CA THR A 46 1.25 -22.24 -2.10
C THR A 46 -0.21 -22.58 -1.79
N ASP A 47 -0.48 -23.23 -0.66
CA ASP A 47 -1.83 -23.42 -0.11
C ASP A 47 -2.47 -22.08 0.32
N PHE A 48 -1.67 -21.08 0.67
CA PHE A 48 -2.10 -19.71 1.00
C PHE A 48 -1.94 -18.69 -0.15
N ASN A 49 -1.58 -19.15 -1.35
CA ASN A 49 -1.48 -18.32 -2.54
C ASN A 49 -1.79 -19.14 -3.79
N THR A 50 -3.06 -19.20 -4.16
CA THR A 50 -3.52 -19.99 -5.32
C THR A 50 -3.14 -19.37 -6.67
N HIS A 51 -2.86 -18.06 -6.70
CA HIS A 51 -2.55 -17.31 -7.91
C HIS A 51 -1.18 -16.62 -7.86
N ILE A 52 -0.33 -16.94 -8.84
CA ILE A 52 0.96 -16.25 -8.98
C ILE A 52 0.71 -14.82 -9.48
N ASN A 53 1.12 -13.85 -8.67
CA ASN A 53 1.05 -12.43 -8.97
C ASN A 53 2.46 -11.85 -9.08
N LYS A 54 2.61 -10.82 -9.91
CA LYS A 54 3.83 -10.02 -10.04
C LYS A 54 3.54 -8.57 -9.62
N PRO A 55 4.54 -7.82 -9.14
CA PRO A 55 4.35 -6.42 -8.80
C PRO A 55 3.84 -5.61 -9.99
N ASP A 56 2.84 -4.77 -9.75
CA ASP A 56 2.36 -3.75 -10.68
C ASP A 56 2.95 -2.41 -10.26
N ILE A 57 3.83 -1.85 -11.09
CA ILE A 57 4.68 -0.71 -10.74
C ILE A 57 4.47 0.38 -11.78
N SER A 58 4.07 1.55 -11.32
CA SER A 58 3.96 2.73 -12.16
C SER A 58 5.29 3.09 -12.84
N PRO A 59 5.29 3.49 -14.12
CA PRO A 59 6.51 3.97 -14.79
C PRO A 59 7.09 5.25 -14.17
N GLU A 60 6.31 5.97 -13.35
CA GLU A 60 6.74 7.17 -12.61
C GLU A 60 7.33 6.84 -11.23
N ALA A 61 7.36 5.57 -10.82
CA ALA A 61 7.99 5.14 -9.58
C ALA A 61 9.46 4.76 -9.80
N TYR A 62 10.31 5.11 -8.83
CA TYR A 62 11.70 4.66 -8.80
C TYR A 62 11.85 3.48 -7.83
N ILE A 63 12.38 2.37 -8.35
CA ILE A 63 12.70 1.17 -7.57
C ILE A 63 14.20 0.96 -7.58
N ASP A 64 14.86 1.15 -6.44
CA ASP A 64 16.30 0.93 -6.31
C ASP A 64 16.69 -0.53 -6.64
N PRO A 65 17.85 -0.81 -7.29
CA PRO A 65 18.22 -2.18 -7.68
C PRO A 65 18.55 -3.07 -6.48
N GLN A 66 18.87 -2.47 -5.32
CA GLN A 66 19.17 -3.20 -4.08
C GLN A 66 17.92 -3.40 -3.20
N SER A 67 16.76 -2.85 -3.59
CA SER A 67 15.46 -3.20 -2.97
C SER A 67 14.99 -4.57 -3.43
N SER A 68 13.98 -5.18 -2.79
CA SER A 68 13.33 -6.42 -3.24
C SER A 68 11.81 -6.24 -3.23
N LEU A 69 11.18 -6.39 -4.41
CA LEU A 69 9.72 -6.35 -4.56
C LEU A 69 9.22 -7.71 -5.05
N ILE A 70 8.30 -8.33 -4.30
CA ILE A 70 7.84 -9.70 -4.58
C ILE A 70 6.32 -9.79 -4.50
N GLY A 71 5.68 -10.40 -5.50
CA GLY A 71 4.29 -10.84 -5.41
C GLY A 71 3.24 -9.79 -5.73
N ASN A 72 2.10 -9.89 -5.04
CA ASN A 72 0.93 -9.04 -5.26
C ASN A 72 1.10 -7.68 -4.58
N VAL A 73 1.92 -6.84 -5.22
CA VAL A 73 2.31 -5.51 -4.76
C VAL A 73 1.90 -4.49 -5.82
N GLN A 74 1.23 -3.41 -5.41
CA GLN A 74 0.92 -2.27 -6.29
C GLN A 74 1.69 -1.04 -5.83
N ILE A 75 2.55 -0.49 -6.69
CA ILE A 75 3.30 0.74 -6.47
C ILE A 75 2.79 1.82 -7.44
N CYS A 76 2.19 2.88 -6.90
CA CYS A 76 1.57 3.94 -7.69
C CYS A 76 2.59 5.03 -8.10
N ARG A 77 2.14 6.20 -8.60
CA ARG A 77 3.01 7.19 -9.25
C ARG A 77 3.91 7.92 -8.25
N GLN A 78 5.08 8.35 -8.71
CA GLN A 78 6.02 9.20 -7.93
C GLN A 78 6.41 8.59 -6.58
N VAL A 79 6.42 7.26 -6.49
CA VAL A 79 6.92 6.55 -5.31
C VAL A 79 8.42 6.39 -5.40
N TYR A 80 9.13 6.69 -4.31
CA TYR A 80 10.54 6.36 -4.13
C TYR A 80 10.67 5.07 -3.30
N VAL A 81 11.36 4.05 -3.81
CA VAL A 81 11.76 2.88 -3.03
C VAL A 81 13.28 2.82 -2.95
N GLY A 82 13.80 2.97 -1.73
CA GLY A 82 15.23 3.03 -1.46
C GLY A 82 15.93 1.66 -1.38
N PRO A 83 17.27 1.66 -1.30
CA PRO A 83 18.09 0.47 -1.12
C PRO A 83 17.63 -0.41 0.05
N PHE A 84 17.72 -1.73 -0.10
CA PHE A 84 17.41 -2.71 0.96
C PHE A 84 15.96 -2.73 1.46
N ALA A 85 15.07 -1.89 0.92
CA ALA A 85 13.64 -2.02 1.20
C ALA A 85 13.13 -3.39 0.69
N SER A 86 12.32 -4.07 1.50
CA SER A 86 11.73 -5.37 1.17
C SER A 86 10.21 -5.29 1.23
N ILE A 87 9.57 -5.34 0.06
CA ILE A 87 8.11 -5.27 -0.09
C ILE A 87 7.63 -6.59 -0.65
N ARG A 88 6.94 -7.39 0.17
CA ARG A 88 6.67 -8.79 -0.14
C ARG A 88 5.21 -9.14 0.09
N GLY A 89 4.44 -9.25 -1.00
CA GLY A 89 3.04 -9.69 -1.02
C GLY A 89 2.92 -11.14 -1.48
N ASP A 90 3.49 -12.08 -0.72
CA ASP A 90 3.52 -13.52 -1.03
C ASP A 90 2.70 -14.39 -0.06
N GLU A 91 2.53 -13.96 1.19
CA GLU A 91 1.68 -14.57 2.22
C GLU A 91 0.37 -13.78 2.35
N GLY A 92 0.43 -12.61 3.00
CA GLY A 92 -0.67 -11.65 2.99
C GLY A 92 -0.62 -10.73 1.77
N GLN A 93 -1.76 -10.58 1.10
CA GLN A 93 -1.90 -9.81 -0.13
C GLN A 93 -3.31 -9.20 -0.27
N PRO A 94 -3.48 -8.10 -1.05
CA PRO A 94 -2.43 -7.31 -1.69
C PRO A 94 -1.71 -6.35 -0.73
N ILE A 95 -0.50 -5.92 -1.11
CA ILE A 95 0.20 -4.76 -0.52
C ILE A 95 0.10 -3.59 -1.49
N ARG A 96 -0.51 -2.49 -1.07
CA ARG A 96 -0.70 -1.30 -1.90
C ARG A 96 0.04 -0.09 -1.34
N VAL A 97 0.79 0.59 -2.20
CA VAL A 97 1.45 1.86 -1.94
C VAL A 97 0.95 2.92 -2.93
N GLU A 98 0.26 3.91 -2.40
CA GLU A 98 -0.36 5.00 -3.16
C GLU A 98 0.64 6.06 -3.64
N ASP A 99 0.14 7.04 -4.39
CA ASP A 99 0.93 8.09 -5.02
C ASP A 99 1.80 8.89 -4.03
N GLY A 100 3.01 9.25 -4.48
CA GLY A 100 3.87 10.22 -3.80
C GLY A 100 4.49 9.72 -2.49
N CYS A 101 4.39 8.43 -2.19
CA CYS A 101 4.99 7.84 -1.00
C CYS A 101 6.51 7.68 -1.12
N ASN A 102 7.16 7.47 0.00
CA ASN A 102 8.54 6.98 0.03
C ASN A 102 8.68 5.79 0.98
N ILE A 103 9.37 4.77 0.49
CA ILE A 103 9.70 3.53 1.18
C ILE A 103 11.22 3.52 1.32
N GLN A 104 11.71 4.06 2.43
CA GLN A 104 13.14 4.34 2.57
C GLN A 104 13.96 3.09 2.87
N ASP A 105 15.26 3.30 3.08
CA ASP A 105 16.23 2.24 3.21
C ASP A 105 15.89 1.23 4.30
N GLY A 106 15.92 -0.05 3.95
CA GLY A 106 15.66 -1.15 4.88
C GLY A 106 14.21 -1.24 5.41
N VAL A 107 13.26 -0.47 4.86
CA VAL A 107 11.85 -0.61 5.23
C VAL A 107 11.32 -1.99 4.82
N VAL A 108 10.53 -2.60 5.70
CA VAL A 108 9.88 -3.89 5.43
C VAL A 108 8.37 -3.74 5.39
N LEU A 109 7.77 -4.20 4.28
CA LEU A 109 6.35 -4.40 4.12
C LEU A 109 6.08 -5.89 3.90
N HIS A 110 5.37 -6.51 4.83
CA HIS A 110 4.95 -7.91 4.77
C HIS A 110 3.60 -8.06 5.48
N ALA A 111 2.96 -9.23 5.41
CA ALA A 111 1.64 -9.41 6.00
C ALA A 111 1.36 -10.86 6.34
N LEU A 112 0.52 -11.04 7.37
CA LEU A 112 -0.05 -12.33 7.70
C LEU A 112 -0.96 -12.84 6.57
N GLU A 113 -1.03 -14.15 6.44
CA GLU A 113 -1.90 -14.90 5.51
C GLU A 113 -3.31 -14.33 5.37
N THR A 114 -3.69 -13.99 4.13
CA THR A 114 -5.03 -13.46 3.79
C THR A 114 -5.89 -14.44 3.01
N GLU A 115 -5.34 -15.60 2.66
CA GLU A 115 -6.00 -16.68 1.93
C GLU A 115 -5.49 -18.03 2.43
N ARG A 116 -6.36 -19.03 2.54
CA ARG A 116 -5.99 -20.44 2.79
C ARG A 116 -6.91 -21.36 2.01
N ASP A 117 -6.34 -22.26 1.21
CA ASP A 117 -7.10 -23.18 0.36
C ASP A 117 -8.14 -22.47 -0.53
N GLY A 118 -7.78 -21.31 -1.08
CA GLY A 118 -8.67 -20.46 -1.88
C GLY A 118 -9.75 -19.72 -1.08
N ARG A 119 -9.74 -19.78 0.26
CA ARG A 119 -10.69 -19.07 1.13
C ARG A 119 -10.02 -17.86 1.77
N ILE A 120 -10.71 -16.73 1.75
CA ILE A 120 -10.22 -15.48 2.33
C ILE A 120 -10.17 -15.55 3.86
N VAL A 121 -9.05 -15.13 4.46
CA VAL A 121 -8.84 -14.95 5.90
C VAL A 121 -9.13 -13.50 6.26
N ASP A 122 -10.42 -13.19 6.44
CA ASP A 122 -10.91 -11.81 6.51
C ASP A 122 -10.31 -10.97 7.65
N ARG A 123 -10.07 -11.60 8.81
CA ARG A 123 -9.47 -10.96 10.00
C ARG A 123 -8.04 -10.41 9.77
N ASN A 124 -7.39 -10.80 8.68
CA ASN A 124 -6.04 -10.37 8.31
C ASN A 124 -6.08 -9.33 7.17
N LEU A 125 -7.24 -8.74 6.90
CA LEU A 125 -7.45 -7.70 5.91
C LEU A 125 -8.05 -6.44 6.55
N TYR A 126 -7.69 -5.28 6.00
CA TYR A 126 -8.44 -4.04 6.19
C TYR A 126 -9.15 -3.66 4.91
N GLU A 127 -10.37 -3.12 5.02
CA GLU A 127 -11.09 -2.54 3.90
C GLU A 127 -10.83 -1.04 3.82
N VAL A 128 -10.41 -0.57 2.65
CA VAL A 128 -10.21 0.85 2.31
C VAL A 128 -10.96 1.11 1.01
N ASN A 129 -11.94 2.01 1.04
CA ASN A 129 -12.78 2.37 -0.11
C ASN A 129 -13.43 1.16 -0.82
N GLY A 130 -13.90 0.17 -0.05
CA GLY A 130 -14.53 -1.04 -0.57
C GLY A 130 -13.55 -2.11 -1.11
N ILE A 131 -12.24 -1.89 -0.97
CA ILE A 131 -11.21 -2.84 -1.41
C ILE A 131 -10.44 -3.35 -0.19
N LYS A 132 -10.22 -4.67 -0.14
CA LYS A 132 -9.48 -5.31 0.95
C LYS A 132 -7.98 -5.35 0.67
N HIS A 133 -7.20 -5.02 1.69
CA HIS A 133 -5.74 -4.95 1.64
C HIS A 133 -5.14 -5.66 2.85
N ALA A 134 -4.02 -6.35 2.62
CA ALA A 134 -3.20 -6.88 3.70
C ALA A 134 -2.38 -5.73 4.32
N VAL A 135 -1.80 -4.89 3.47
CA VAL A 135 -1.18 -3.61 3.85
C VAL A 135 -1.64 -2.54 2.88
N TYR A 136 -2.10 -1.41 3.40
CA TYR A 136 -2.43 -0.22 2.62
C TYR A 136 -1.62 0.98 3.13
N ILE A 137 -0.84 1.58 2.23
CA ILE A 137 -0.10 2.81 2.46
C ILE A 137 -0.76 3.91 1.60
N GLY A 138 -1.42 4.86 2.26
CA GLY A 138 -2.14 5.97 1.65
C GLY A 138 -1.21 7.00 1.01
N LYS A 139 -1.80 7.97 0.29
CA LYS A 139 -1.02 8.96 -0.48
C LYS A 139 -0.10 9.78 0.41
N ASN A 140 1.06 10.14 -0.13
CA ASN A 140 2.02 11.02 0.54
C ASN A 140 2.44 10.51 1.93
N VAL A 141 2.57 9.19 2.11
CA VAL A 141 3.12 8.61 3.33
C VAL A 141 4.64 8.47 3.20
N SER A 142 5.34 8.83 4.27
CA SER A 142 6.78 8.57 4.39
C SER A 142 7.01 7.42 5.36
N LEU A 143 7.53 6.31 4.84
CA LEU A 143 8.04 5.21 5.66
C LEU A 143 9.55 5.39 5.79
N ALA A 144 9.97 5.91 6.94
CA ALA A 144 11.36 6.28 7.16
C ALA A 144 12.27 5.06 7.40
N HIS A 145 13.58 5.28 7.28
CA HIS A 145 14.59 4.22 7.33
C HIS A 145 14.33 3.18 8.43
N GLN A 146 14.38 1.90 8.04
CA GLN A 146 14.27 0.74 8.93
C GLN A 146 12.93 0.62 9.68
N CYS A 147 11.89 1.40 9.35
CA CYS A 147 10.57 1.13 9.89
C CYS A 147 9.96 -0.13 9.27
N GLN A 148 8.98 -0.73 9.94
CA GLN A 148 8.27 -1.89 9.42
C GLN A 148 6.76 -1.72 9.58
N VAL A 149 6.02 -2.02 8.52
CA VAL A 149 4.57 -2.10 8.53
C VAL A 149 4.16 -3.53 8.17
N HIS A 150 3.57 -4.23 9.12
CA HIS A 150 3.18 -5.62 8.99
C HIS A 150 1.66 -5.75 8.98
N GLY A 151 1.11 -6.37 7.93
CA GLY A 151 -0.32 -6.59 7.75
C GLY A 151 -0.94 -7.52 8.79
N PRO A 152 -2.25 -7.38 9.11
CA PRO A 152 -3.18 -6.36 8.60
C PRO A 152 -2.80 -4.95 9.06
N ALA A 153 -2.61 -4.01 8.14
CA ALA A 153 -2.26 -2.65 8.50
C ALA A 153 -2.73 -1.61 7.47
N VAL A 154 -3.11 -0.44 7.97
CA VAL A 154 -3.40 0.76 7.17
C VAL A 154 -2.59 1.92 7.72
N VAL A 155 -1.90 2.65 6.86
CA VAL A 155 -1.29 3.95 7.17
C VAL A 155 -1.90 4.96 6.21
N ASP A 156 -2.74 5.86 6.72
CA ASP A 156 -3.52 6.78 5.90
C ASP A 156 -2.72 8.03 5.47
N GLU A 157 -3.34 8.85 4.64
CA GLU A 157 -2.71 9.93 3.88
C GLU A 157 -1.92 10.94 4.73
N ASN A 158 -0.82 11.43 4.15
CA ASN A 158 0.06 12.46 4.73
C ASN A 158 0.66 12.09 6.09
N THR A 159 0.74 10.80 6.43
CA THR A 159 1.34 10.33 7.67
C THR A 159 2.85 10.08 7.54
N PHE A 160 3.60 10.43 8.58
CA PHE A 160 5.03 10.14 8.72
C PHE A 160 5.23 8.98 9.69
N VAL A 161 5.89 7.92 9.22
CA VAL A 161 6.32 6.78 10.04
C VAL A 161 7.81 6.89 10.27
N GLY A 162 8.20 7.22 11.50
CA GLY A 162 9.58 7.48 11.89
C GLY A 162 10.50 6.27 11.78
N MET A 163 11.80 6.55 11.81
CA MET A 163 12.84 5.56 11.65
C MET A 163 12.73 4.47 12.73
N GLN A 164 12.93 3.22 12.35
CA GLN A 164 12.87 2.07 13.28
C GLN A 164 11.53 1.90 14.02
N SER A 165 10.47 2.57 13.57
CA SER A 165 9.13 2.38 14.14
C SER A 165 8.45 1.13 13.57
N PHE A 166 7.48 0.59 14.30
CA PHE A 166 6.78 -0.65 13.94
C PHE A 166 5.27 -0.47 14.00
N ILE A 167 4.57 -0.97 12.97
CA ILE A 167 3.11 -0.97 12.89
C ILE A 167 2.65 -2.39 12.58
N PHE A 168 1.78 -2.95 13.40
CA PHE A 168 1.22 -4.29 13.19
C PHE A 168 -0.23 -4.39 13.69
N ARG A 169 -1.12 -5.02 12.91
CA ARG A 169 -2.55 -5.17 13.24
C ARG A 169 -3.23 -3.85 13.60
N SER A 170 -2.85 -2.78 12.90
CA SER A 170 -3.20 -1.41 13.31
C SER A 170 -3.65 -0.56 12.14
N LYS A 171 -4.51 0.41 12.42
CA LYS A 171 -4.87 1.49 11.51
C LYS A 171 -4.30 2.80 12.04
N VAL A 172 -3.48 3.46 11.25
CA VAL A 172 -2.95 4.79 11.54
C VAL A 172 -3.67 5.79 10.64
N GLY A 173 -4.30 6.79 11.25
CA GLY A 173 -5.07 7.82 10.59
C GLY A 173 -4.24 8.79 9.75
N LYS A 174 -4.91 9.82 9.24
CA LYS A 174 -4.32 10.85 8.38
C LYS A 174 -3.51 11.86 9.17
N ASN A 175 -2.49 12.43 8.55
CA ASN A 175 -1.68 13.49 9.14
C ASN A 175 -1.11 13.11 10.52
N VAL A 176 -0.82 11.81 10.72
CA VAL A 176 -0.21 11.33 11.97
C VAL A 176 1.30 11.48 11.85
N VAL A 177 1.96 11.75 12.96
CA VAL A 177 3.42 11.68 13.06
C VAL A 177 3.80 10.65 14.11
N ILE A 178 4.48 9.61 13.65
CA ILE A 178 5.07 8.58 14.51
C ILE A 178 6.55 8.88 14.60
N GLU A 179 7.04 9.19 15.79
CA GLU A 179 8.47 9.41 15.98
C GLU A 179 9.29 8.13 15.99
N PRO A 180 10.62 8.24 15.84
CA PRO A 180 11.50 7.08 15.76
C PRO A 180 11.35 6.08 16.91
N GLY A 181 11.40 4.79 16.56
CA GLY A 181 11.37 3.68 17.52
C GLY A 181 10.02 3.40 18.18
N ALA A 182 8.95 4.11 17.82
CA ALA A 182 7.62 3.86 18.37
C ALA A 182 7.00 2.56 17.78
N LEU A 183 6.27 1.82 18.61
CA LEU A 183 5.59 0.57 18.25
C LEU A 183 4.07 0.73 18.40
N ILE A 184 3.32 0.39 17.36
CA ILE A 184 1.85 0.51 17.31
C ILE A 184 1.28 -0.86 16.94
N ILE A 185 0.61 -1.50 17.91
CA ILE A 185 0.21 -2.90 17.79
C ILE A 185 -1.24 -3.09 18.21
N GLY A 186 -2.09 -3.58 17.30
CA GLY A 186 -3.47 -3.96 17.63
C GLY A 186 -4.42 -2.78 17.88
N VAL A 187 -4.09 -1.56 17.44
CA VAL A 187 -4.84 -0.35 17.79
C VAL A 187 -5.20 0.50 16.58
N THR A 188 -6.12 1.45 16.76
CA THR A 188 -6.37 2.52 15.80
C THR A 188 -5.83 3.83 16.36
N VAL A 189 -4.89 4.46 15.67
CA VAL A 189 -4.43 5.82 15.97
C VAL A 189 -5.28 6.79 15.16
N GLY A 190 -6.00 7.69 15.83
CA GLY A 190 -6.84 8.69 15.19
C GLY A 190 -6.05 9.70 14.35
N ASP A 191 -6.78 10.46 13.52
CA ASP A 191 -6.19 11.48 12.65
C ASP A 191 -5.51 12.60 13.44
N GLY A 192 -4.45 13.17 12.87
CA GLY A 192 -3.75 14.33 13.40
C GLY A 192 -3.04 14.06 14.73
N ARG A 193 -2.81 12.79 15.09
CA ARG A 193 -2.16 12.42 16.35
C ARG A 193 -0.65 12.37 16.21
N TYR A 194 0.02 12.53 17.34
CA TYR A 194 1.45 12.40 17.47
C TYR A 194 1.79 11.26 18.42
N VAL A 195 2.66 10.34 17.98
CA VAL A 195 3.19 9.23 18.78
C VAL A 195 4.64 9.54 19.14
N PRO A 196 4.95 9.78 20.44
CA PRO A 196 6.31 10.11 20.86
C PRO A 196 7.33 8.99 20.60
N ALA A 197 8.61 9.36 20.46
CA ALA A 197 9.69 8.42 20.21
C ALA A 197 9.73 7.28 21.24
N GLY A 198 9.96 6.05 20.77
CA GLY A 198 10.08 4.85 21.61
C GLY A 198 8.81 4.41 22.33
N LYS A 199 7.66 5.09 22.15
CA LYS A 199 6.40 4.68 22.80
C LYS A 199 5.87 3.39 22.20
N VAL A 200 5.33 2.54 23.07
CA VAL A 200 4.60 1.33 22.70
C VAL A 200 3.12 1.58 22.97
N ILE A 201 2.30 1.51 21.92
CA ILE A 201 0.85 1.72 21.97
C ILE A 201 0.17 0.41 21.60
N THR A 202 -0.50 -0.19 22.58
CA THR A 202 -1.07 -1.54 22.47
C THR A 202 -2.53 -1.63 22.89
N THR A 203 -3.08 -0.56 23.48
CA THR A 203 -4.51 -0.50 23.82
C THR A 203 -5.20 0.72 23.17
N PRO A 204 -6.52 0.61 22.88
CA PRO A 204 -7.29 1.75 22.39
C PRO A 204 -7.21 2.98 23.30
N GLU A 205 -7.20 2.79 24.62
CA GLU A 205 -7.14 3.89 25.58
C GLU A 205 -5.81 4.66 25.52
N GLU A 206 -4.70 3.96 25.23
CA GLU A 206 -3.40 4.59 25.00
C GLU A 206 -3.43 5.41 23.71
N ALA A 207 -4.00 4.86 22.64
CA ALA A 207 -4.13 5.54 21.36
C ALA A 207 -5.03 6.79 21.47
N ASP A 208 -6.14 6.69 22.20
CA ASP A 208 -7.09 7.78 22.42
C ASP A 208 -6.51 8.94 23.22
N LYS A 209 -5.50 8.68 24.07
CA LYS A 209 -4.80 9.70 24.87
C LYS A 209 -3.65 10.41 24.13
N LEU A 210 -3.27 9.95 22.94
CA LEU A 210 -2.22 10.59 22.15
C LEU A 210 -2.57 12.06 21.87
N HIS A 211 -1.57 12.93 21.92
CA HIS A 211 -1.76 14.36 21.67
C HIS A 211 -2.13 14.62 20.21
N LEU A 212 -2.99 15.60 20.00
CA LEU A 212 -3.22 16.18 18.68
C LEU A 212 -2.06 17.09 18.30
N ILE A 213 -1.64 17.00 17.04
CA ILE A 213 -0.74 17.96 16.42
C ILE A 213 -1.52 19.26 16.27
N THR A 214 -1.11 20.30 17.00
CA THR A 214 -1.75 21.62 16.98
C THR A 214 -0.70 22.70 16.65
N GLY A 215 -1.12 23.72 15.90
CA GLY A 215 -0.28 24.88 15.55
C GLY A 215 0.83 24.60 14.53
N ALA A 216 1.74 25.57 14.35
CA ALA A 216 2.95 25.45 13.53
C ALA A 216 4.05 24.65 14.26
N CYS A 217 3.71 23.45 14.72
CA CYS A 217 4.67 22.54 15.31
C CYS A 217 5.62 22.02 14.22
N VAL A 218 6.94 22.15 14.43
CA VAL A 218 7.99 21.65 13.51
C VAL A 218 7.76 20.19 13.10
N ILE A 219 7.18 19.40 14.01
CA ILE A 219 6.86 17.99 13.81
C ILE A 219 5.69 17.80 12.84
N GLY A 220 4.70 18.70 12.82
CA GLY A 220 3.54 18.61 11.92
C GLY A 220 3.91 18.76 10.45
N ASP A 221 4.95 19.54 10.15
CA ASP A 221 5.42 19.78 8.78
C ASP A 221 6.54 18.85 8.32
N ILE A 222 7.00 17.93 9.18
CA ILE A 222 8.14 17.05 8.87
C ILE A 222 7.89 16.25 7.59
N ASN A 223 6.66 15.74 7.42
CA ASN A 223 6.32 14.91 6.27
C ASN A 223 6.38 15.73 4.97
N THR A 224 5.95 17.00 4.99
CA THR A 224 5.98 17.87 3.82
C THR A 224 7.39 18.02 3.25
N GLY A 225 8.37 18.26 4.13
CA GLY A 225 9.78 18.35 3.74
C GLY A 225 10.32 17.03 3.18
N VAL A 226 10.02 15.91 3.86
CA VAL A 226 10.46 14.56 3.44
C VAL A 226 9.86 14.18 2.08
N LEU A 227 8.59 14.49 1.84
CA LEU A 227 7.90 14.24 0.58
C LEU A 227 8.51 15.06 -0.56
N HIS A 228 8.80 16.34 -0.32
CA HIS A 228 9.45 17.19 -1.31
C HIS A 228 10.78 16.59 -1.77
N VAL A 229 11.64 16.18 -0.82
CA VAL A 229 12.93 15.57 -1.11
C VAL A 229 12.76 14.25 -1.87
N ASN A 230 11.92 13.35 -1.39
CA ASN A 230 11.80 12.01 -1.98
C ASN A 230 11.15 12.01 -3.36
N LYS A 231 10.24 12.95 -3.66
CA LYS A 231 9.71 13.13 -5.02
C LYS A 231 10.81 13.58 -5.98
N GLN A 232 11.70 14.48 -5.54
CA GLN A 232 12.87 14.87 -6.34
C GLN A 232 13.86 13.72 -6.51
N LEU A 233 14.10 12.91 -5.47
CA LEU A 233 14.95 11.71 -5.57
C LEU A 233 14.37 10.68 -6.56
N ALA A 234 13.07 10.36 -6.46
CA ALA A 234 12.41 9.45 -7.40
C ALA A 234 12.60 9.91 -8.84
N SER A 235 12.32 11.18 -9.12
CA SER A 235 12.52 11.77 -10.43
C SER A 235 13.98 11.71 -10.87
N GLY A 236 14.91 12.22 -10.05
CA GLY A 236 16.33 12.29 -10.38
C GLY A 236 16.96 10.93 -10.68
N TYR A 237 16.69 9.93 -9.84
CA TYR A 237 17.20 8.58 -10.08
C TYR A 237 16.57 7.91 -11.31
N LEU A 238 15.28 8.12 -11.55
CA LEU A 238 14.60 7.59 -12.73
C LEU A 238 15.24 8.12 -14.04
N HIS A 239 15.49 9.43 -14.11
CA HIS A 239 16.16 10.05 -15.27
C HIS A 239 17.62 9.60 -15.43
N SER A 240 18.37 9.44 -14.33
CA SER A 240 19.77 8.99 -14.38
C SER A 240 19.92 7.59 -15.00
N ARG A 241 18.96 6.69 -14.74
CA ARG A 241 18.95 5.34 -15.32
C ARG A 241 18.70 5.32 -16.81
N GLU A 242 17.90 6.25 -17.31
CA GLU A 242 17.61 6.34 -18.74
C GLU A 242 18.81 6.86 -19.51
N SER A 243 19.60 7.77 -18.92
CA SER A 243 20.83 8.32 -19.50
C SER A 243 22.00 7.32 -19.55
N THR A 244 22.02 6.32 -18.67
CA THR A 244 23.14 5.35 -18.55
C THR A 244 22.96 4.10 -19.44
N ARG A 245 21.90 4.02 -20.26
CA ARG A 245 21.73 2.97 -21.27
C ARG A 245 22.49 3.34 -22.55
N LEU A 246 23.82 3.25 -22.50
CA LEU A 246 24.71 3.22 -23.68
C LEU A 246 25.04 1.78 -24.06
#